data_AF-A0A1H2L874-F1
#
_entry.id   AF-A0A1H2L874-F1
#
_cell.length_a   1.000
_cell.length_b   1.000
_cell.length_c   1.000
_cell.angle_alpha   90.00
_cell.angle_beta   90.00
_cell.angle_gamma   90.00
#
_symmetry.space_group_name_H-M   'P 1'
#
loop_
_entity.id
_entity.type
_entity.pdbx_description
1 polymer ?
#
loop_
_entity_poly.entity_id
_entity_poly.type
_entity_poly.pdbx_seq_one_letter_code
_entity_poly.pdbx_strand_id
1 'polypeptide(L)'
;MVMIDYNVSDHWSADDPDWLKSHVSSLGRSHGVSTVLPLTVILEEVLEWVELASGVDAWKKRDNRTSLRLDLDESIGAIGASLRAHIAASLAEFQATFSQLIGSPATVLARPPGTRSDAVWTDVTAAAMDLLDALDTDEAARASWDDLVTTAQDRTLAGREYRPIAELLFDQLRRRGLSAEGTFRDLVSVVAFGRDPDDIPIGQTTVPLEERIASARAHASTPAKVEPIVVWLGYQGQAFAHIAAGRVSFMNAHWAVPNAEPEGQDFEHKAELWQLVQRGNLFKVAELVDEESDVDFLVRVDLGESTAADAVNRAVDIVNTILSVSIYNSGGIRPHLAQYGVLRSGQIGSYSGMVSRRETGFPQDHYGAHITAESIKEHGPRIAEALAREELPRFLAAALEVQTNADHPFSRDMALRKPSEADIRSVIPLADRVVQHIAAHAAFPPNRPVRSPRRALAARPVANRCATSRPNVPARHWRPERTVRGTETRVVRRQPVAPVDSARR
;
A
#
# COMPACT_ATOMS: atom_id res chain seq x y z
N MET A 1 -34.30 15.00 4.84
CA MET A 1 -33.52 15.54 3.71
C MET A 1 -32.70 16.72 4.21
N VAL A 2 -31.56 16.41 4.83
CA VAL A 2 -30.46 17.30 5.17
C VAL A 2 -29.24 16.37 5.22
N MET A 3 -28.30 16.56 4.29
CA MET A 3 -26.91 16.20 4.51
C MET A 3 -26.10 17.26 3.77
N ILE A 4 -26.15 18.47 4.33
CA ILE A 4 -25.18 19.52 4.07
C ILE A 4 -24.12 19.29 5.12
N ASP A 5 -22.97 18.75 4.73
CA ASP A 5 -21.74 19.06 5.43
C ASP A 5 -20.62 19.13 4.40
N TYR A 6 -20.48 20.34 3.90
CA TYR A 6 -19.38 20.77 3.07
C TYR A 6 -18.60 21.74 3.93
N ASN A 7 -17.45 21.30 4.46
CA ASN A 7 -16.38 22.21 4.90
C ASN A 7 -15.78 22.89 3.66
N VAL A 8 -16.63 23.62 2.96
CA VAL A 8 -16.35 24.41 1.79
C VAL A 8 -16.35 25.83 2.32
N SER A 9 -15.15 26.36 2.56
CA SER A 9 -14.91 27.74 3.01
C SER A 9 -15.74 28.76 2.22
N ASP A 10 -16.07 29.90 2.84
CA ASP A 10 -16.80 31.08 2.30
C ASP A 10 -16.17 31.75 1.05
N HIS A 11 -15.31 31.06 0.30
CA HIS A 11 -14.53 31.61 -0.81
C HIS A 11 -15.12 31.37 -2.21
N TRP A 12 -16.33 30.80 -2.33
CA TRP A 12 -16.99 30.58 -3.62
C TRP A 12 -17.66 31.85 -4.12
N SER A 13 -17.58 32.10 -5.43
CA SER A 13 -18.33 33.21 -6.02
C SER A 13 -19.82 32.97 -5.87
N ALA A 14 -20.59 34.03 -5.62
CA ALA A 14 -22.06 33.95 -5.62
C ALA A 14 -22.61 33.54 -7.00
N ASP A 15 -21.83 33.72 -8.06
CA ASP A 15 -22.20 33.40 -9.44
C ASP A 15 -21.87 31.95 -9.84
N ASP A 16 -21.13 31.20 -9.00
CA ASP A 16 -20.80 29.81 -9.30
C ASP A 16 -22.02 28.88 -9.13
N PRO A 17 -22.34 28.02 -10.10
CA PRO A 17 -23.53 27.17 -10.05
C PRO A 17 -23.37 26.03 -9.04
N ASP A 18 -24.46 25.63 -8.37
CA ASP A 18 -24.45 24.59 -7.32
C ASP A 18 -23.89 23.23 -7.77
N TRP A 19 -24.01 22.89 -9.06
CA TRP A 19 -23.47 21.65 -9.60
C TRP A 19 -21.93 21.62 -9.52
N LEU A 20 -21.28 22.78 -9.57
CA LEU A 20 -19.82 22.91 -9.49
C LEU A 20 -19.28 22.46 -8.14
N LYS A 21 -20.01 22.75 -7.05
CA LYS A 21 -19.68 22.26 -5.70
C LYS A 21 -19.80 20.74 -5.62
N SER A 22 -20.83 20.18 -6.27
CA SER A 22 -21.00 18.72 -6.36
C SER A 22 -19.88 18.06 -7.16
N HIS A 23 -19.41 18.71 -8.22
CA HIS A 23 -18.27 18.25 -9.02
C HIS A 23 -16.96 18.32 -8.22
N VAL A 24 -16.67 19.42 -7.52
CA VAL A 24 -15.48 19.51 -6.66
C VAL A 24 -15.50 18.48 -5.53
N SER A 25 -16.68 18.21 -4.97
CA SER A 25 -16.88 17.13 -3.98
C SER A 25 -16.55 15.74 -4.52
N SER A 26 -16.88 15.46 -5.79
CA SER A 26 -16.62 14.16 -6.39
C SER A 26 -15.12 13.86 -6.51
N LEU A 27 -14.31 14.91 -6.67
CA LEU A 27 -12.84 14.83 -6.66
C LEU A 27 -12.27 14.65 -5.24
N GLY A 28 -13.05 14.93 -4.18
CA GLY A 28 -12.65 14.66 -2.81
C GLY A 28 -12.82 13.18 -2.44
N ARG A 29 -11.70 12.47 -2.18
CA ARG A 29 -11.73 11.06 -1.72
C ARG A 29 -12.15 10.87 -0.26
N SER A 30 -12.19 11.93 0.53
CA SER A 30 -12.66 11.90 1.93
C SER A 30 -14.17 11.64 2.07
N HIS A 31 -14.92 11.68 0.97
CA HIS A 31 -16.38 11.61 0.96
C HIS A 31 -16.93 10.20 0.66
N GLY A 32 -16.14 9.15 0.92
CA GLY A 32 -16.51 7.75 0.79
C GLY A 32 -15.94 7.05 -0.45
N VAL A 33 -16.01 5.73 -0.45
CA VAL A 33 -15.60 4.84 -1.55
C VAL A 33 -16.85 4.35 -2.28
N SER A 34 -16.77 4.22 -3.61
CA SER A 34 -17.81 3.59 -4.43
C SER A 34 -18.04 2.15 -3.99
N THR A 35 -19.28 1.68 -4.12
CA THR A 35 -19.57 0.25 -4.05
C THR A 35 -19.28 -0.46 -5.37
N VAL A 36 -19.20 0.29 -6.47
CA VAL A 36 -18.86 -0.20 -7.82
C VAL A 36 -17.36 -0.01 -8.04
N LEU A 37 -16.66 -1.08 -8.36
CA LEU A 37 -15.23 -1.05 -8.65
C LEU A 37 -14.96 -0.33 -9.99
N PRO A 38 -13.82 0.37 -10.15
CA PRO A 38 -13.40 0.89 -11.45
C PRO A 38 -13.29 -0.23 -12.50
N LEU A 39 -13.68 0.06 -13.74
CA LEU A 39 -13.59 -0.91 -14.83
C LEU A 39 -12.17 -1.45 -15.03
N THR A 40 -11.16 -0.60 -14.87
CA THR A 40 -9.73 -0.97 -14.88
C THR A 40 -9.39 -2.03 -13.82
N VAL A 41 -9.90 -1.86 -12.60
CA VAL A 41 -9.67 -2.81 -11.49
C VAL A 41 -10.32 -4.17 -11.75
N ILE A 42 -11.56 -4.19 -12.27
CA ILE A 42 -12.22 -5.46 -12.62
C ILE A 42 -11.49 -6.18 -13.75
N LEU A 43 -10.97 -5.46 -14.74
CA LEU A 43 -10.20 -6.06 -15.83
C LEU A 43 -8.89 -6.66 -15.35
N GLU A 44 -8.19 -5.98 -14.42
CA GLU A 44 -7.02 -6.53 -13.73
C GLU A 44 -7.38 -7.78 -12.91
N GLU A 45 -8.50 -7.76 -12.18
CA GLU A 45 -8.96 -8.94 -11.45
C GLU A 45 -9.26 -10.12 -12.40
N VAL A 46 -9.89 -9.87 -13.55
CA VAL A 46 -10.12 -10.91 -14.57
C VAL A 46 -8.79 -11.49 -15.05
N LEU A 47 -7.79 -10.65 -15.34
CA LEU A 47 -6.45 -11.09 -15.74
C LEU A 47 -5.78 -11.91 -14.66
N GLU A 48 -5.79 -11.44 -13.40
CA GLU A 48 -5.24 -12.18 -12.26
C GLU A 48 -5.93 -13.53 -12.07
N TRP A 49 -7.26 -13.60 -12.25
CA TRP A 49 -7.97 -14.87 -12.21
C TRP A 49 -7.56 -15.80 -13.37
N VAL A 50 -7.34 -15.26 -14.57
CA VAL A 50 -6.87 -16.00 -15.75
C VAL A 50 -5.40 -16.44 -15.59
N GLU A 51 -4.60 -15.78 -14.76
CA GLU A 51 -3.21 -16.16 -14.54
C GLU A 51 -3.03 -17.05 -13.31
N LEU A 52 -3.64 -16.69 -12.19
CA LEU A 52 -3.28 -17.20 -10.87
C LEU A 52 -4.31 -18.16 -10.29
N ALA A 53 -5.57 -18.12 -10.75
CA ALA A 53 -6.62 -18.93 -10.13
C ALA A 53 -6.34 -20.43 -10.34
N SER A 54 -5.70 -21.02 -9.33
CA SER A 54 -5.27 -22.40 -9.27
C SER A 54 -6.25 -23.19 -8.41
N GLY A 55 -6.97 -24.12 -9.03
CA GLY A 55 -7.90 -25.00 -8.33
C GLY A 55 -9.01 -25.45 -9.26
N VAL A 56 -9.38 -26.73 -9.16
CA VAL A 56 -10.44 -27.35 -9.98
C VAL A 56 -11.77 -26.58 -9.88
N ASP A 57 -11.95 -25.79 -8.83
CA ASP A 57 -13.19 -25.08 -8.52
C ASP A 57 -13.20 -23.59 -8.89
N ALA A 58 -12.05 -22.94 -9.11
CA ALA A 58 -12.02 -21.48 -9.25
C ALA A 58 -12.85 -21.00 -10.45
N TRP A 59 -12.54 -21.52 -11.63
CA TRP A 59 -13.28 -21.25 -12.86
C TRP A 59 -14.44 -22.21 -13.09
N LYS A 60 -14.46 -23.40 -12.45
CA LYS A 60 -15.52 -24.40 -12.64
C LYS A 60 -16.81 -24.06 -11.88
N LYS A 61 -16.72 -23.40 -10.72
CA LYS A 61 -17.90 -22.97 -9.95
C LYS A 61 -18.64 -21.86 -10.68
N ARG A 62 -19.91 -22.10 -10.98
CA ARG A 62 -20.78 -21.15 -11.69
C ARG A 62 -20.98 -19.86 -10.91
N ASP A 63 -21.07 -19.95 -9.59
CA ASP A 63 -21.32 -18.80 -8.72
C ASP A 63 -20.18 -17.79 -8.81
N ASN A 64 -18.92 -18.24 -8.77
CA ASN A 64 -17.75 -17.39 -8.97
C ASN A 64 -17.81 -16.62 -10.29
N ARG A 65 -18.09 -17.31 -11.41
CA ARG A 65 -18.20 -16.67 -12.73
C ARG A 65 -19.39 -15.71 -12.82
N THR A 66 -20.46 -16.00 -12.08
CA THR A 66 -21.65 -15.15 -12.04
C THR A 66 -21.38 -13.88 -11.25
N SER A 67 -20.65 -13.98 -10.13
CA SER A 67 -20.18 -12.82 -9.37
C SER A 67 -19.29 -11.92 -10.23
N LEU A 68 -18.24 -12.48 -10.83
CA LEU A 68 -17.31 -11.70 -11.65
C LEU A 68 -18.01 -11.00 -12.83
N ARG A 69 -19.00 -11.65 -13.45
CA ARG A 69 -19.81 -11.01 -14.50
C ARG A 69 -20.70 -9.89 -13.96
N LEU A 70 -21.29 -10.06 -12.77
CA LEU A 70 -22.11 -9.02 -12.14
C LEU A 70 -21.25 -7.79 -11.85
N ASP A 71 -20.08 -7.97 -11.25
CA ASP A 71 -19.15 -6.88 -10.92
C ASP A 71 -18.68 -6.15 -12.20
N LEU A 72 -18.44 -6.90 -13.29
CA LEU A 72 -18.14 -6.35 -14.61
C LEU A 72 -19.32 -5.56 -15.20
N ASP A 73 -20.53 -6.12 -15.18
CA ASP A 73 -21.73 -5.47 -15.71
C ASP A 73 -22.04 -4.17 -14.95
N GLU A 74 -21.86 -4.15 -13.62
CA GLU A 74 -21.99 -2.96 -12.78
C GLU A 74 -20.96 -1.89 -13.15
N SER A 75 -19.70 -2.28 -13.31
CA SER A 75 -18.60 -1.38 -13.70
C SER A 75 -18.82 -0.77 -15.09
N ILE A 76 -19.26 -1.57 -16.05
CA ILE A 76 -19.63 -1.12 -17.41
C ILE A 76 -20.88 -0.24 -17.39
N GLY A 77 -21.85 -0.54 -16.52
CA GLY A 77 -23.05 0.28 -16.34
C GLY A 77 -22.72 1.67 -15.80
N ALA A 78 -21.70 1.78 -14.95
CA ALA A 78 -21.31 2.99 -14.26
C ALA A 78 -20.47 3.98 -15.09
N ILE A 79 -19.91 3.57 -16.25
CA ILE A 79 -19.20 4.50 -17.13
C ILE A 79 -20.17 5.45 -17.87
N GLY A 80 -19.72 6.68 -18.11
CA GLY A 80 -20.49 7.66 -18.85
C GLY A 80 -20.48 7.43 -20.37
N ALA A 81 -21.25 8.25 -21.09
CA ALA A 81 -21.48 8.08 -22.52
C ALA A 81 -20.24 8.38 -23.37
N SER A 82 -19.43 9.36 -22.94
CA SER A 82 -18.24 9.80 -23.67
C SER A 82 -17.18 8.71 -23.64
N LEU A 83 -16.89 8.16 -22.45
CA LEU A 83 -15.94 7.06 -22.32
C LEU A 83 -16.45 5.81 -23.02
N ARG A 84 -17.74 5.47 -22.86
CA ARG A 84 -18.34 4.30 -23.53
C ARG A 84 -18.20 4.38 -25.05
N ALA A 85 -18.37 5.55 -25.65
CA ALA A 85 -18.18 5.75 -27.08
C ALA A 85 -16.70 5.58 -27.48
N HIS A 86 -15.77 6.10 -26.68
CA HIS A 86 -14.32 5.99 -26.93
C HIS A 86 -13.83 4.54 -26.91
N ILE A 87 -14.24 3.74 -25.92
CA ILE A 87 -13.77 2.36 -25.74
C ILE A 87 -14.66 1.30 -26.41
N ALA A 88 -15.65 1.71 -27.20
CA ALA A 88 -16.74 0.83 -27.66
C ALA A 88 -16.25 -0.45 -28.36
N ALA A 89 -15.23 -0.35 -29.20
CA ALA A 89 -14.68 -1.48 -29.95
C ALA A 89 -14.00 -2.50 -29.02
N SER A 90 -13.01 -2.06 -28.23
CA SER A 90 -12.28 -2.91 -27.29
C SER A 90 -13.20 -3.50 -26.21
N LEU A 91 -14.21 -2.74 -25.76
CA LEU A 91 -15.20 -3.21 -24.79
C LEU A 91 -16.06 -4.34 -25.38
N ALA A 92 -16.54 -4.19 -26.61
CA ALA A 92 -17.35 -5.21 -27.28
C ALA A 92 -16.55 -6.51 -27.51
N GLU A 93 -15.29 -6.39 -27.91
CA GLU A 93 -14.39 -7.54 -28.09
C GLU A 93 -14.15 -8.28 -26.77
N PHE A 94 -13.78 -7.55 -25.71
CA PHE A 94 -13.60 -8.14 -24.39
C PHE A 94 -14.86 -8.83 -23.87
N GLN A 95 -16.04 -8.20 -24.00
CA GLN A 95 -17.30 -8.81 -23.57
C GLN A 95 -17.61 -10.11 -24.33
N ALA A 96 -17.27 -10.18 -25.62
CA ALA A 96 -17.45 -11.38 -26.44
C ALA A 96 -16.50 -12.51 -25.99
N THR A 97 -15.21 -12.23 -25.84
CA THR A 97 -14.20 -13.22 -25.42
C THR A 97 -14.44 -13.69 -23.98
N PHE A 98 -14.82 -12.78 -23.08
CA PHE A 98 -15.14 -13.12 -21.69
C PHE A 98 -16.38 -14.00 -21.61
N SER A 99 -17.43 -13.68 -22.39
CA SER A 99 -18.64 -14.51 -22.50
C SER A 99 -18.33 -15.91 -23.02
N GLN A 100 -17.42 -16.02 -24.00
CA GLN A 100 -16.95 -17.29 -24.52
C GLN A 100 -16.18 -18.10 -23.45
N LEU A 101 -15.33 -17.46 -22.66
CA LEU A 101 -14.62 -18.10 -21.54
C LEU A 101 -15.61 -18.66 -20.53
N ILE A 102 -16.48 -17.83 -19.96
CA ILE A 102 -17.37 -18.26 -18.87
C ILE A 102 -18.41 -19.30 -19.30
N GLY A 103 -18.70 -19.36 -20.61
CA GLY A 103 -19.55 -20.35 -21.27
C GLY A 103 -18.83 -21.62 -21.74
N SER A 104 -17.50 -21.69 -21.58
CA SER A 104 -16.70 -22.82 -22.06
C SER A 104 -16.99 -24.13 -21.31
N PRO A 105 -16.73 -25.30 -21.93
CA PRO A 105 -16.92 -26.59 -21.29
C PRO A 105 -16.11 -26.73 -19.99
N ALA A 106 -16.63 -27.51 -19.04
CA ALA A 106 -15.96 -27.76 -17.76
C ALA A 106 -14.54 -28.36 -17.91
N THR A 107 -14.28 -29.07 -19.01
CA THR A 107 -12.95 -29.62 -19.34
C THR A 107 -11.92 -28.54 -19.64
N VAL A 108 -12.32 -27.41 -20.22
CA VAL A 108 -11.47 -26.24 -20.46
C VAL A 108 -11.28 -25.48 -19.15
N LEU A 109 -12.38 -25.18 -18.44
CA LEU A 109 -12.38 -24.40 -17.20
C LEU A 109 -11.65 -25.09 -16.02
N ALA A 110 -11.55 -26.42 -16.02
CA ALA A 110 -10.86 -27.17 -14.96
C ALA A 110 -9.33 -27.19 -15.14
N ARG A 111 -8.78 -26.66 -16.24
CA ARG A 111 -7.34 -26.66 -16.49
C ARG A 111 -6.60 -25.71 -15.53
N PRO A 112 -5.58 -26.19 -14.80
CA PRO A 112 -4.80 -25.33 -13.91
C PRO A 112 -3.93 -24.34 -14.71
N PRO A 113 -3.56 -23.20 -14.10
CA PRO A 113 -2.55 -22.29 -14.64
C PRO A 113 -1.29 -23.03 -15.12
N GLY A 114 -0.68 -22.54 -16.19
CA GLY A 114 0.51 -23.17 -16.83
C GLY A 114 0.21 -24.36 -17.74
N THR A 115 -1.02 -24.89 -17.75
CA THR A 115 -1.46 -25.95 -18.68
C THR A 115 -2.60 -25.53 -19.61
N ARG A 116 -3.00 -24.25 -19.53
CA ARG A 116 -4.04 -23.64 -20.36
C ARG A 116 -3.48 -23.44 -21.77
N SER A 117 -3.96 -24.25 -22.72
CA SER A 117 -3.55 -24.18 -24.13
C SER A 117 -4.68 -23.83 -25.08
N ASP A 118 -5.93 -23.73 -24.58
CA ASP A 118 -7.08 -23.37 -25.40
C ASP A 118 -7.07 -21.87 -25.69
N ALA A 119 -7.37 -21.49 -26.93
CA ALA A 119 -7.33 -20.09 -27.39
C ALA A 119 -8.21 -19.15 -26.54
N VAL A 120 -9.32 -19.65 -25.99
CA VAL A 120 -10.22 -18.85 -25.15
C VAL A 120 -9.53 -18.19 -23.94
N TRP A 121 -8.44 -18.78 -23.43
CA TRP A 121 -7.64 -18.19 -22.35
C TRP A 121 -6.73 -17.08 -22.85
N THR A 122 -6.11 -17.25 -24.02
CA THR A 122 -5.24 -16.21 -24.60
C THR A 122 -6.06 -15.07 -25.18
N ASP A 123 -7.23 -15.36 -25.76
CA ASP A 123 -8.11 -14.38 -26.40
C ASP A 123 -8.71 -13.42 -25.35
N VAL A 124 -9.17 -13.93 -24.21
CA VAL A 124 -9.68 -13.09 -23.12
C VAL A 124 -8.57 -12.25 -22.48
N THR A 125 -7.35 -12.78 -22.35
CA THR A 125 -6.19 -12.03 -21.85
C THR A 125 -5.83 -10.91 -22.80
N ALA A 126 -5.73 -11.18 -24.10
CA ALA A 126 -5.43 -10.18 -25.11
C ALA A 126 -6.50 -9.08 -25.14
N ALA A 127 -7.78 -9.45 -25.22
CA ALA A 127 -8.88 -8.47 -25.26
C ALA A 127 -8.99 -7.64 -23.97
N ALA A 128 -8.68 -8.22 -22.80
CA ALA A 128 -8.63 -7.47 -21.55
C ALA A 128 -7.47 -6.48 -21.55
N MET A 129 -6.28 -6.88 -22.01
CA MET A 129 -5.12 -5.99 -22.15
C MET A 129 -5.40 -4.87 -23.15
N ASP A 130 -5.98 -5.15 -24.31
CA ASP A 130 -6.33 -4.15 -25.32
C ASP A 130 -7.36 -3.13 -24.78
N LEU A 131 -8.30 -3.57 -23.94
CA LEU A 131 -9.25 -2.69 -23.28
C LEU A 131 -8.59 -1.84 -22.18
N LEU A 132 -7.66 -2.42 -21.40
CA LEU A 132 -6.88 -1.67 -20.41
C LEU A 132 -6.00 -0.61 -21.09
N ASP A 133 -5.35 -0.94 -22.20
CA ASP A 133 -4.55 0.00 -23.00
C ASP A 133 -5.42 1.13 -23.56
N ALA A 134 -6.64 0.81 -24.03
CA ALA A 134 -7.60 1.82 -24.48
C ALA A 134 -8.04 2.76 -23.32
N LEU A 135 -8.24 2.21 -22.12
CA LEU A 135 -8.60 2.96 -20.91
C LEU A 135 -7.45 3.84 -20.39
N ASP A 136 -6.20 3.49 -20.67
CA ASP A 136 -5.01 4.24 -20.24
C ASP A 136 -4.63 5.39 -21.19
N THR A 137 -5.40 5.62 -22.27
CA THR A 137 -5.16 6.75 -23.17
C THR A 137 -5.51 8.11 -22.55
N ASP A 138 -4.83 9.17 -23.00
CA ASP A 138 -5.15 10.55 -22.61
C ASP A 138 -6.58 10.92 -23.00
N GLU A 139 -7.04 10.42 -24.15
CA GLU A 139 -8.41 10.55 -24.64
C GLU A 139 -9.44 9.87 -23.73
N ALA A 140 -9.12 8.70 -23.17
CA ALA A 140 -10.02 8.02 -22.24
C ALA A 140 -10.14 8.78 -20.92
N ALA A 141 -9.03 9.29 -20.37
CA ALA A 141 -9.07 10.14 -19.17
C ALA A 141 -9.86 11.44 -19.42
N ARG A 142 -9.68 12.05 -20.61
CA ARG A 142 -10.47 13.21 -21.05
C ARG A 142 -11.96 12.88 -21.15
N ALA A 143 -12.31 11.73 -21.70
CA ALA A 143 -13.70 11.28 -21.82
C ALA A 143 -14.34 11.02 -20.44
N SER A 144 -13.61 10.40 -19.50
CA SER A 144 -14.05 10.24 -18.11
C SER A 144 -14.25 11.57 -17.40
N TRP A 145 -13.40 12.56 -17.67
CA TRP A 145 -13.59 13.92 -17.18
C TRP A 145 -14.87 14.56 -17.74
N ASP A 146 -15.08 14.48 -19.06
CA ASP A 146 -16.27 15.02 -19.72
C ASP A 146 -17.55 14.36 -19.19
N ASP A 147 -17.51 13.06 -18.92
CA ASP A 147 -18.60 12.32 -18.27
C ASP A 147 -18.83 12.80 -16.83
N LEU A 148 -17.77 13.02 -16.04
CA LEU A 148 -17.88 13.52 -14.68
C LEU A 148 -18.53 14.91 -14.61
N VAL A 149 -18.18 15.81 -15.54
CA VAL A 149 -18.79 17.14 -15.66
C VAL A 149 -20.26 17.02 -16.07
N THR A 150 -20.56 16.18 -17.06
CA THR A 150 -21.93 15.96 -17.55
C THR A 150 -22.83 15.40 -16.44
N THR A 151 -22.37 14.38 -15.72
CA THR A 151 -23.08 13.77 -14.58
C THR A 151 -23.28 14.78 -13.45
N ALA A 152 -22.32 15.67 -13.19
CA ALA A 152 -22.49 16.71 -12.18
C ALA A 152 -23.55 17.74 -12.58
N GLN A 153 -23.63 18.08 -13.86
CA GLN A 153 -24.62 19.03 -14.39
C GLN A 153 -26.04 18.46 -14.44
N ASP A 154 -26.20 17.14 -14.54
CA ASP A 154 -27.49 16.48 -14.58
C ASP A 154 -28.20 16.52 -13.21
N ARG A 155 -29.21 17.38 -13.12
CA ARG A 155 -30.03 17.57 -11.92
C ARG A 155 -31.09 16.48 -11.72
N THR A 156 -31.27 15.59 -12.70
CA THR A 156 -32.32 14.56 -12.69
C THR A 156 -31.87 13.23 -12.09
N LEU A 157 -30.56 13.02 -11.94
CA LEU A 157 -29.98 11.80 -11.35
C LEU A 157 -30.29 11.71 -9.85
N ALA A 158 -31.11 10.74 -9.49
CA ALA A 158 -31.32 10.36 -8.09
C ALA A 158 -29.98 9.85 -7.52
N GLY A 159 -29.60 10.34 -6.33
CA GLY A 159 -28.39 9.87 -5.64
C GLY A 159 -27.06 10.49 -6.09
N ARG A 160 -27.01 11.21 -7.23
CA ARG A 160 -25.79 11.86 -7.76
C ARG A 160 -24.55 10.95 -7.66
N GLU A 161 -24.60 9.76 -8.23
CA GLU A 161 -23.50 8.78 -8.14
C GLU A 161 -22.39 9.10 -9.16
N TYR A 162 -21.72 10.23 -8.97
CA TYR A 162 -20.50 10.62 -9.71
C TYR A 162 -19.25 9.84 -9.24
N ARG A 163 -19.38 9.08 -8.15
CA ARG A 163 -18.25 8.40 -7.50
C ARG A 163 -17.60 7.33 -8.39
N PRO A 164 -18.34 6.42 -9.06
CA PRO A 164 -17.70 5.43 -9.93
C PRO A 164 -16.89 6.05 -11.06
N ILE A 165 -17.40 7.13 -11.68
CA ILE A 165 -16.68 7.85 -12.75
C ILE A 165 -15.43 8.54 -12.19
N ALA A 166 -15.54 9.17 -11.01
CA ALA A 166 -14.39 9.80 -10.36
C ALA A 166 -13.32 8.78 -9.95
N GLU A 167 -13.71 7.60 -9.47
CA GLU A 167 -12.75 6.54 -9.12
C GLU A 167 -12.10 5.90 -10.34
N LEU A 168 -12.84 5.74 -11.44
CA LEU A 168 -12.27 5.32 -12.71
C LEU A 168 -11.27 6.35 -13.25
N LEU A 169 -11.63 7.64 -13.26
CA LEU A 169 -10.70 8.70 -13.67
C LEU A 169 -9.45 8.71 -12.77
N PHE A 170 -9.63 8.58 -11.46
CA PHE A 170 -8.53 8.50 -10.50
C PHE A 170 -7.57 7.35 -10.86
N ASP A 171 -8.12 6.17 -11.12
CA ASP A 171 -7.32 4.99 -11.46
C ASP A 171 -6.64 5.13 -12.84
N GLN A 172 -7.32 5.68 -13.84
CA GLN A 172 -6.73 6.00 -15.15
C GLN A 172 -5.54 6.95 -15.03
N LEU A 173 -5.64 8.01 -14.22
CA LEU A 173 -4.53 8.94 -14.00
C LEU A 173 -3.33 8.23 -13.37
N ARG A 174 -3.58 7.35 -12.38
CA ARG A 174 -2.53 6.55 -11.72
C ARG A 174 -1.83 5.63 -12.73
N ARG A 175 -2.58 4.87 -13.51
CA ARG A 175 -2.05 3.94 -14.53
C ARG A 175 -1.27 4.66 -15.62
N ARG A 176 -1.70 5.86 -16.00
CA ARG A 176 -0.99 6.76 -16.93
C ARG A 176 0.35 7.29 -16.38
N GLY A 177 0.65 7.12 -15.09
CA GLY A 177 1.89 7.59 -14.49
C GLY A 177 1.78 8.93 -13.74
N LEU A 178 0.57 9.47 -13.56
CA LEU A 178 0.36 10.71 -12.81
C LEU A 178 0.18 10.44 -11.32
N SER A 179 0.49 11.43 -10.47
CA SER A 179 0.08 11.41 -9.07
C SER A 179 -1.41 11.71 -9.01
N ALA A 180 -2.26 10.70 -9.02
CA ALA A 180 -3.71 10.87 -9.09
C ALA A 180 -4.26 11.75 -7.95
N GLU A 181 -3.75 11.65 -6.71
CA GLU A 181 -4.11 12.55 -5.62
C GLU A 181 -3.67 14.00 -5.85
N GLY A 182 -2.47 14.19 -6.39
CA GLY A 182 -1.94 15.51 -6.77
C GLY A 182 -2.81 16.13 -7.86
N THR A 183 -3.01 15.39 -8.95
CA THR A 183 -3.86 15.80 -10.07
C THR A 183 -5.29 16.09 -9.62
N PHE A 184 -5.90 15.31 -8.73
CA PHE A 184 -7.25 15.61 -8.23
C PHE A 184 -7.28 16.89 -7.39
N ARG A 185 -6.25 17.15 -6.57
CA ARG A 185 -6.10 18.42 -5.85
C ARG A 185 -5.96 19.60 -6.81
N ASP A 186 -5.19 19.42 -7.88
CA ASP A 186 -4.96 20.43 -8.90
C ASP A 186 -6.25 20.70 -9.69
N LEU A 187 -6.98 19.64 -10.07
CA LEU A 187 -8.31 19.75 -10.69
C LEU A 187 -9.28 20.49 -9.78
N VAL A 188 -9.29 20.22 -8.47
CA VAL A 188 -10.09 21.00 -7.51
C VAL A 188 -9.65 22.46 -7.52
N SER A 189 -8.34 22.75 -7.54
CA SER A 189 -7.83 24.13 -7.57
C SER A 189 -8.25 24.88 -8.84
N VAL A 190 -8.08 24.26 -10.01
CA VAL A 190 -8.47 24.81 -11.32
C VAL A 190 -9.98 25.01 -11.37
N VAL A 191 -10.76 23.99 -11.02
CA VAL A 191 -12.21 24.05 -11.08
C VAL A 191 -12.79 25.00 -10.07
N ALA A 192 -12.33 25.03 -8.82
CA ALA A 192 -12.92 25.85 -7.76
C ALA A 192 -12.43 27.30 -7.78
N PHE A 193 -11.20 27.55 -8.23
CA PHE A 193 -10.56 28.86 -8.11
C PHE A 193 -10.00 29.42 -9.42
N GLY A 194 -10.00 28.65 -10.52
CA GLY A 194 -9.42 29.08 -11.79
C GLY A 194 -7.93 29.37 -11.73
N ARG A 195 -7.20 28.55 -10.97
CA ARG A 195 -5.77 28.70 -10.76
C ARG A 195 -4.99 27.66 -11.52
N ASP A 196 -3.81 28.05 -12.00
CA ASP A 196 -2.76 27.09 -12.31
C ASP A 196 -2.28 26.47 -10.98
N PRO A 197 -2.13 25.13 -10.88
CA PRO A 197 -1.53 24.49 -9.70
C PRO A 197 -0.15 25.04 -9.30
N ASP A 198 0.56 25.70 -10.21
CA ASP A 198 1.88 26.28 -9.95
C ASP A 198 1.86 27.74 -9.39
N ASP A 199 0.69 28.39 -9.29
CA ASP A 199 0.59 29.81 -8.87
C ASP A 199 0.47 30.03 -7.34
N ILE A 200 1.42 30.78 -6.75
CA ILE A 200 1.39 31.32 -5.37
C ILE A 200 1.60 32.85 -5.47
N PRO A 201 0.73 33.74 -4.90
CA PRO A 201 -0.15 33.55 -3.74
C PRO A 201 -1.64 33.30 -4.02
N ILE A 202 -2.33 32.81 -2.99
CA ILE A 202 -3.76 32.42 -2.95
C ILE A 202 -4.67 33.66 -3.04
N GLY A 203 -4.95 34.15 -4.25
CA GLY A 203 -5.97 35.16 -4.56
C GLY A 203 -7.16 34.59 -5.34
N GLN A 204 -8.37 35.14 -5.22
CA GLN A 204 -9.47 34.81 -6.12
C GLN A 204 -9.16 35.33 -7.52
N THR A 205 -9.09 34.44 -8.50
CA THR A 205 -8.89 34.77 -9.91
C THR A 205 -10.25 34.83 -10.61
N THR A 206 -10.48 35.88 -11.42
CA THR A 206 -11.72 36.15 -12.16
C THR A 206 -11.85 35.30 -13.44
N VAL A 207 -11.34 34.05 -13.43
CA VAL A 207 -11.38 33.19 -14.62
C VAL A 207 -12.82 32.68 -14.82
N PRO A 208 -13.42 32.87 -16.02
CA PRO A 208 -14.74 32.37 -16.33
C PRO A 208 -14.87 30.85 -16.14
N LEU A 209 -16.06 30.39 -15.77
CA LEU A 209 -16.31 28.96 -15.52
C LEU A 209 -15.97 28.07 -16.73
N GLU A 210 -16.29 28.50 -17.94
CA GLU A 210 -16.00 27.74 -19.16
C GLU A 210 -14.50 27.51 -19.35
N GLU A 211 -13.69 28.54 -19.07
CA GLU A 211 -12.22 28.46 -19.14
C GLU A 211 -11.65 27.59 -18.01
N ARG A 212 -12.25 27.62 -16.81
CA ARG A 212 -11.92 26.72 -15.69
C ARG A 212 -12.13 25.25 -16.07
N ILE A 213 -13.30 24.93 -16.63
CA ILE A 213 -13.63 23.55 -17.06
C ILE A 213 -12.72 23.11 -18.22
N ALA A 214 -12.45 23.99 -19.18
CA ALA A 214 -11.53 23.70 -20.29
C ALA A 214 -10.08 23.46 -19.80
N SER A 215 -9.61 24.26 -18.85
CA SER A 215 -8.28 24.11 -18.25
C SER A 215 -8.17 22.82 -17.44
N ALA A 216 -9.19 22.49 -16.64
CA ALA A 216 -9.23 21.24 -15.89
C ALA A 216 -9.28 20.01 -16.83
N ARG A 217 -10.04 20.11 -17.93
CA ARG A 217 -10.07 19.09 -18.98
C ARG A 217 -8.70 18.89 -19.63
N ALA A 218 -8.00 19.98 -19.95
CA ALA A 218 -6.65 19.93 -20.49
C ALA A 218 -5.67 19.31 -19.49
N HIS A 219 -5.77 19.69 -18.21
CA HIS A 219 -4.95 19.16 -17.14
C HIS A 219 -5.15 17.64 -16.95
N ALA A 220 -6.40 17.15 -16.88
CA ALA A 220 -6.72 15.73 -16.80
C ALA A 220 -6.17 14.92 -17.99
N SER A 221 -6.05 15.56 -19.16
CA SER A 221 -5.51 14.97 -20.39
C SER A 221 -3.99 15.07 -20.52
N THR A 222 -3.29 15.67 -19.56
CA THR A 222 -1.84 15.91 -19.68
C THR A 222 -1.08 14.58 -19.60
N PRO A 223 -0.19 14.25 -20.56
CA PRO A 223 0.63 13.05 -20.48
C PRO A 223 1.50 13.03 -19.23
N ALA A 224 1.76 11.86 -18.66
CA ALA A 224 2.75 11.76 -17.59
C ALA A 224 4.15 12.08 -18.11
N LYS A 225 4.89 12.86 -17.34
CA LYS A 225 6.30 13.17 -17.62
C LYS A 225 7.16 12.02 -17.08
N VAL A 226 7.97 11.43 -17.95
CA VAL A 226 9.08 10.56 -17.54
C VAL A 226 10.27 11.46 -17.24
N GLU A 227 10.72 11.44 -15.99
CA GLU A 227 11.80 12.30 -15.53
C GLU A 227 12.55 11.64 -14.35
N PRO A 228 13.72 12.14 -13.93
CA PRO A 228 14.41 11.61 -12.76
C PRO A 228 13.56 11.78 -11.49
N ILE A 229 13.23 10.67 -10.83
CA ILE A 229 12.45 10.66 -9.58
C ILE A 229 13.30 10.15 -8.42
N VAL A 230 13.38 10.93 -7.34
CA VAL A 230 14.02 10.54 -6.09
C VAL A 230 13.03 10.68 -4.95
N VAL A 231 12.97 9.68 -4.07
CA VAL A 231 12.12 9.69 -2.87
C VAL A 231 13.00 9.64 -1.63
N TRP A 232 12.76 10.58 -0.72
CA TRP A 232 13.33 10.60 0.61
C TRP A 232 12.27 10.14 1.61
N LEU A 233 12.62 9.15 2.42
CA LEU A 233 11.76 8.58 3.45
C LEU A 233 12.39 8.83 4.81
N GLY A 234 11.65 9.43 5.73
CA GLY A 234 12.09 9.75 7.08
C GLY A 234 11.43 8.84 8.10
N TYR A 235 12.23 8.20 8.94
CA TYR A 235 11.77 7.18 9.86
C TYR A 235 12.15 7.52 11.30
N GLN A 236 11.30 7.11 12.25
CA GLN A 236 11.58 7.08 13.68
C GLN A 236 12.17 5.72 14.08
N GLY A 237 13.19 5.72 14.94
CA GLY A 237 13.92 4.53 15.38
C GLY A 237 15.38 4.83 15.75
N GLN A 238 16.21 3.81 15.93
CA GLN A 238 17.64 4.04 16.18
C GLN A 238 18.35 4.44 14.88
N ALA A 239 19.08 5.56 14.90
CA ALA A 239 19.85 6.04 13.76
C ALA A 239 20.95 5.05 13.34
N PHE A 240 21.17 4.92 12.03
CA PHE A 240 22.16 4.02 11.44
C PHE A 240 23.45 4.75 11.07
N ALA A 241 24.54 3.99 10.91
CA ALA A 241 25.68 4.45 10.14
C ALA A 241 25.27 4.65 8.66
N HIS A 242 25.92 5.58 7.96
CA HIS A 242 25.66 5.82 6.55
C HIS A 242 25.90 4.53 5.72
N ILE A 243 24.90 4.15 4.92
CA ILE A 243 24.97 2.99 4.02
C ILE A 243 24.50 3.46 2.65
N ALA A 244 25.38 3.40 1.64
CA ALA A 244 25.02 3.63 0.24
C ALA A 244 25.08 2.29 -0.51
N ALA A 245 24.02 1.96 -1.24
CA ALA A 245 23.90 0.71 -1.97
C ALA A 245 23.12 0.91 -3.27
N GLY A 246 23.85 1.25 -4.34
CA GLY A 246 23.28 1.52 -5.65
C GLY A 246 22.32 2.71 -5.60
N ARG A 247 21.02 2.43 -5.76
CA ARG A 247 19.97 3.45 -5.78
C ARG A 247 19.37 3.77 -4.40
N VAL A 248 19.81 3.10 -3.33
CA VAL A 248 19.28 3.29 -1.98
C VAL A 248 20.39 3.72 -1.02
N SER A 249 20.17 4.81 -0.29
CA SER A 249 21.12 5.34 0.70
C SER A 249 20.43 5.60 2.05
N PHE A 250 20.94 5.00 3.12
CA PHE A 250 20.52 5.25 4.50
C PHE A 250 21.45 6.28 5.14
N MET A 251 20.89 7.25 5.85
CA MET A 251 21.62 8.34 6.47
C MET A 251 21.08 8.62 7.88
N ASN A 252 21.97 9.00 8.80
CA ASN A 252 21.56 9.50 10.10
C ASN A 252 20.95 10.90 9.93
N ALA A 253 19.68 11.08 10.31
CA ALA A 253 18.99 12.36 10.14
C ALA A 253 19.64 13.46 10.99
N HIS A 254 20.03 13.12 12.22
CA HIS A 254 20.68 14.03 13.18
C HIS A 254 22.02 14.58 12.67
N TRP A 255 22.63 13.94 11.67
CA TRP A 255 23.82 14.45 11.00
C TRP A 255 23.50 15.05 9.63
N ALA A 256 22.71 14.38 8.80
CA ALA A 256 22.48 14.79 7.41
C ALA A 256 21.63 16.06 7.31
N VAL A 257 20.61 16.23 8.17
CA VAL A 257 19.69 17.38 8.09
C VAL A 257 20.40 18.70 8.40
N PRO A 258 21.13 18.85 9.54
CA PRO A 258 21.86 20.09 9.81
C PRO A 258 22.98 20.36 8.80
N ASN A 259 23.59 19.31 8.23
CA ASN A 259 24.64 19.48 7.22
C ASN A 259 24.11 19.73 5.80
N ALA A 260 22.80 19.59 5.57
CA ALA A 260 22.20 19.83 4.25
C ALA A 260 22.29 21.32 3.86
N GLU A 261 22.35 22.21 4.85
CA GLU A 261 22.51 23.65 4.63
C GLU A 261 23.73 23.99 3.77
N PRO A 262 23.72 25.10 3.02
CA PRO A 262 24.85 25.51 2.17
C PRO A 262 26.19 25.54 2.92
N GLU A 263 26.18 25.95 4.19
CA GLU A 263 27.35 26.07 5.06
C GLU A 263 27.75 24.75 5.76
N GLY A 264 26.90 23.73 5.73
CA GLY A 264 27.14 22.42 6.34
C GLY A 264 28.21 21.58 5.64
N GLN A 265 28.60 20.46 6.25
CA GLN A 265 29.57 19.51 5.65
C GLN A 265 29.02 18.92 4.34
N ASP A 266 29.92 18.63 3.40
CA ASP A 266 29.53 18.03 2.11
C ASP A 266 29.27 16.52 2.25
N PHE A 267 28.24 16.04 1.54
CA PHE A 267 27.90 14.62 1.47
C PHE A 267 27.06 14.30 0.23
N GLU A 268 26.97 13.02 -0.09
CA GLU A 268 26.21 12.54 -1.24
C GLU A 268 24.74 12.98 -1.16
N HIS A 269 24.23 13.57 -2.24
CA HIS A 269 22.85 14.07 -2.33
C HIS A 269 22.52 15.25 -1.39
N LYS A 270 23.53 15.97 -0.87
CA LYS A 270 23.33 17.20 -0.08
C LYS A 270 22.35 18.18 -0.73
N ALA A 271 22.54 18.46 -2.03
CA ALA A 271 21.69 19.39 -2.77
C ALA A 271 20.22 18.91 -2.85
N GLU A 272 19.99 17.60 -2.98
CA GLU A 272 18.65 17.01 -2.99
C GLU A 272 17.97 17.19 -1.61
N LEU A 273 18.67 16.84 -0.53
CA LEU A 273 18.14 16.97 0.82
C LEU A 273 17.86 18.44 1.17
N TRP A 274 18.75 19.35 0.78
CA TRP A 274 18.58 20.78 0.97
C TRP A 274 17.28 21.30 0.35
N GLN A 275 16.94 20.86 -0.87
CA GLN A 275 15.68 21.26 -1.50
C GLN A 275 14.48 20.94 -0.62
N LEU A 276 14.49 19.80 0.07
CA LEU A 276 13.41 19.36 0.94
C LEU A 276 13.37 20.08 2.29
N VAL A 277 14.53 20.30 2.93
CA VAL A 277 14.59 20.81 4.31
C VAL A 277 14.69 22.34 4.42
N GLN A 278 15.09 23.05 3.36
CA GLN A 278 15.32 24.51 3.40
C GLN A 278 14.11 25.36 3.85
N ARG A 279 12.89 24.82 3.76
CA ARG A 279 11.66 25.49 4.21
C ARG A 279 11.26 25.17 5.66
N GLY A 280 12.04 24.34 6.36
CA GLY A 280 11.83 23.97 7.75
C GLY A 280 10.55 23.16 8.01
N ASN A 281 10.00 22.47 7.01
CA ASN A 281 8.71 21.77 7.11
C ASN A 281 8.82 20.23 7.02
N LEU A 282 10.02 19.70 6.80
CA LEU A 282 10.25 18.27 6.61
C LEU A 282 11.56 17.85 7.28
N PHE A 283 11.57 16.64 7.83
CA PHE A 283 12.69 15.96 8.46
C PHE A 283 13.33 16.72 9.63
N LYS A 284 12.52 17.35 10.49
CA LYS A 284 13.04 18.07 11.64
C LYS A 284 13.76 17.13 12.60
N VAL A 285 14.93 17.56 13.04
CA VAL A 285 15.72 16.90 14.09
C VAL A 285 15.86 17.86 15.26
N ALA A 286 15.91 17.31 16.47
CA ALA A 286 16.02 18.08 17.69
C ALA A 286 17.40 18.74 17.78
N GLU A 287 17.42 20.05 17.99
CA GLU A 287 18.65 20.82 18.24
C GLU A 287 18.93 20.91 19.76
N LEU A 288 17.86 20.92 20.55
CA LEU A 288 17.90 21.01 22.01
C LEU A 288 17.39 19.72 22.68
N VAL A 289 17.77 19.52 23.94
CA VAL A 289 17.45 18.29 24.72
C VAL A 289 15.94 18.14 25.00
N ASP A 290 15.20 19.25 24.97
CA ASP A 290 13.75 19.31 25.19
C ASP A 290 12.92 19.26 23.90
N GLU A 291 13.57 19.19 22.73
CA GLU A 291 12.91 19.06 21.44
C GLU A 291 12.75 17.58 21.04
N GLU A 292 11.60 17.24 20.42
CA GLU A 292 11.38 15.91 19.83
C GLU A 292 11.75 15.97 18.34
N SER A 293 12.50 14.97 17.87
CA SER A 293 12.80 14.84 16.44
C SER A 293 11.61 14.22 15.71
N ASP A 294 11.28 14.74 14.54
CA ASP A 294 10.28 14.11 13.68
C ASP A 294 10.80 12.78 13.12
N VAL A 295 12.12 12.70 12.88
CA VAL A 295 12.80 11.56 12.26
C VAL A 295 14.17 11.33 12.87
N ASP A 296 14.61 10.08 12.90
CA ASP A 296 15.93 9.67 13.41
C ASP A 296 16.90 9.26 12.30
N PHE A 297 16.38 8.73 11.20
CA PHE A 297 17.17 8.42 10.01
C PHE A 297 16.38 8.68 8.72
N LEU A 298 17.12 8.88 7.64
CA LEU A 298 16.61 9.11 6.31
C LEU A 298 17.01 7.96 5.39
N VAL A 299 16.13 7.65 4.43
CA VAL A 299 16.41 6.72 3.35
C VAL A 299 16.11 7.42 2.03
N ARG A 300 17.14 7.62 1.21
CA ARG A 300 17.03 8.13 -0.15
C ARG A 300 16.90 6.94 -1.11
N VAL A 301 15.88 6.95 -1.95
CA VAL A 301 15.62 5.94 -2.97
C VAL A 301 15.53 6.64 -4.34
N ASP A 302 16.48 6.31 -5.21
CA ASP A 302 16.50 6.74 -6.60
C ASP A 302 15.66 5.78 -7.44
N LEU A 303 14.60 6.29 -8.06
CA LEU A 303 13.76 5.49 -8.95
C LEU A 303 14.19 5.63 -10.42
N GLY A 304 15.26 6.39 -10.70
CA GLY A 304 15.76 6.66 -12.05
C GLY A 304 14.77 7.50 -12.87
N GLU A 305 14.86 7.35 -14.20
CA GLU A 305 13.89 7.94 -15.13
C GLU A 305 12.57 7.18 -15.06
N SER A 306 11.56 7.81 -14.45
CA SER A 306 10.27 7.21 -14.22
C SER A 306 9.19 8.29 -14.18
N THR A 307 7.92 7.87 -14.18
CA THR A 307 6.80 8.74 -13.84
C THR A 307 6.67 8.92 -12.33
N ALA A 308 5.95 9.96 -11.91
CA ALA A 308 5.72 10.28 -10.49
C ALA A 308 4.65 9.39 -9.83
N ALA A 309 3.86 8.63 -10.61
CA ALA A 309 2.87 7.70 -10.07
C ALA A 309 3.48 6.71 -9.09
N ASP A 310 2.81 6.55 -7.96
CA ASP A 310 3.15 5.57 -6.92
C ASP A 310 4.65 5.58 -6.52
N ALA A 311 5.35 6.70 -6.72
CA ALA A 311 6.79 6.79 -6.46
C ALA A 311 7.09 6.51 -4.97
N VAL A 312 6.27 7.08 -4.08
CA VAL A 312 6.37 6.82 -2.64
C VAL A 312 6.11 5.35 -2.32
N ASN A 313 5.04 4.76 -2.86
CA ASN A 313 4.71 3.35 -2.63
C ASN A 313 5.84 2.43 -3.10
N ARG A 314 6.36 2.65 -4.32
CA ARG A 314 7.52 1.90 -4.84
C ARG A 314 8.77 2.04 -3.99
N ALA A 315 9.07 3.25 -3.53
CA ALA A 315 10.22 3.47 -2.64
C ALA A 315 10.01 2.78 -1.27
N VAL A 316 8.80 2.86 -0.72
CA VAL A 316 8.43 2.17 0.51
C VAL A 316 8.52 0.66 0.36
N ASP A 317 8.10 0.08 -0.76
CA ASP A 317 8.18 -1.36 -1.02
C ASP A 317 9.63 -1.85 -1.10
N ILE A 318 10.50 -1.07 -1.77
CA ILE A 318 11.95 -1.34 -1.82
C ILE A 318 12.53 -1.34 -0.41
N VAL A 319 12.24 -0.30 0.39
CA VAL A 319 12.77 -0.20 1.76
C VAL A 319 12.17 -1.26 2.68
N ASN A 320 10.87 -1.54 2.57
CA ASN A 320 10.18 -2.60 3.31
C ASN A 320 10.77 -3.97 3.01
N THR A 321 11.18 -4.23 1.77
CA THR A 321 11.87 -5.47 1.40
C THR A 321 13.22 -5.57 2.13
N ILE A 322 14.02 -4.50 2.13
CA ILE A 322 15.31 -4.45 2.85
C ILE A 322 15.11 -4.66 4.35
N LEU A 323 14.17 -3.93 4.95
CA LEU A 323 13.85 -4.03 6.38
C LEU A 323 13.35 -5.42 6.74
N SER A 324 12.45 -6.00 5.94
CA SER A 324 11.85 -7.31 6.18
C SER A 324 12.89 -8.43 6.18
N VAL A 325 13.77 -8.46 5.18
CA VAL A 325 14.85 -9.47 5.12
C VAL A 325 15.82 -9.28 6.29
N SER A 326 16.15 -8.04 6.64
CA SER A 326 17.08 -7.74 7.75
C SER A 326 16.49 -8.18 9.10
N ILE A 327 15.23 -7.85 9.36
CA ILE A 327 14.50 -8.21 10.60
C ILE A 327 14.31 -9.72 10.68
N TYR A 328 13.95 -10.37 9.56
CA TYR A 328 13.78 -11.82 9.53
C TYR A 328 15.04 -12.57 9.98
N ASN A 329 16.21 -12.10 9.55
CA ASN A 329 17.49 -12.73 9.89
C ASN A 329 17.96 -12.45 11.31
N SER A 330 17.61 -11.29 11.89
CA SER A 330 18.18 -10.83 13.16
C SER A 330 17.20 -10.82 14.34
N GLY A 331 15.89 -10.86 14.10
CA GLY A 331 14.85 -10.72 15.12
C GLY A 331 14.71 -9.30 15.67
N GLY A 332 15.10 -8.29 14.88
CA GLY A 332 14.98 -6.87 15.21
C GLY A 332 13.54 -6.34 15.19
N ILE A 333 13.42 -5.01 15.32
CA ILE A 333 12.15 -4.26 15.28
C ILE A 333 12.04 -3.48 13.98
N ARG A 334 10.82 -3.37 13.44
CA ARG A 334 10.52 -2.53 12.28
C ARG A 334 10.55 -1.03 12.64
N PRO A 335 11.39 -0.21 11.97
CA PRO A 335 11.33 1.24 12.11
C PRO A 335 10.03 1.84 11.59
N HIS A 336 9.63 2.99 12.12
CA HIS A 336 8.36 3.63 11.80
C HIS A 336 8.52 4.73 10.75
N LEU A 337 7.86 4.61 9.59
CA LEU A 337 7.89 5.65 8.56
C LEU A 337 7.06 6.86 8.99
N ALA A 338 7.74 7.96 9.29
CA ALA A 338 7.11 9.18 9.78
C ALA A 338 6.81 10.19 8.65
N GLN A 339 7.75 10.38 7.73
CA GLN A 339 7.70 11.46 6.74
C GLN A 339 8.20 11.01 5.36
N TYR A 340 7.82 11.71 4.31
CA TYR A 340 8.45 11.55 2.99
C TYR A 340 8.55 12.86 2.22
N GLY A 341 9.49 12.93 1.28
CA GLY A 341 9.61 13.95 0.25
C GLY A 341 9.93 13.32 -1.10
N VAL A 342 9.33 13.82 -2.18
CA VAL A 342 9.56 13.38 -3.56
C VAL A 342 10.18 14.53 -4.33
N LEU A 343 11.29 14.25 -4.99
CA LEU A 343 11.96 15.15 -5.93
C LEU A 343 11.72 14.66 -7.37
N ARG A 344 11.37 15.61 -8.24
CA ARG A 344 11.15 15.44 -9.68
C ARG A 344 12.17 16.32 -10.40
N SER A 345 13.12 15.73 -11.12
CA SER A 345 14.20 16.48 -11.77
C SER A 345 14.95 17.43 -10.80
N GLY A 346 15.13 17.00 -9.55
CA GLY A 346 15.78 17.78 -8.49
C GLY A 346 14.93 18.89 -7.85
N GLN A 347 13.67 19.05 -8.25
CA GLN A 347 12.72 19.99 -7.66
C GLN A 347 11.71 19.27 -6.77
N ILE A 348 11.18 19.93 -5.74
CA ILE A 348 10.17 19.33 -4.86
C ILE A 348 8.89 19.07 -5.67
N GLY A 349 8.47 17.81 -5.72
CA GLY A 349 7.20 17.41 -6.31
C GLY A 349 6.09 17.28 -5.26
N SER A 350 6.31 16.45 -4.23
CA SER A 350 5.34 16.23 -3.15
C SER A 350 6.03 15.90 -1.84
N TYR A 351 5.35 16.07 -0.71
CA TYR A 351 5.87 15.70 0.62
C TYR A 351 4.72 15.50 1.61
N SER A 352 4.99 14.77 2.70
CA SER A 352 4.04 14.58 3.80
C SER A 352 4.75 14.47 5.14
N GLY A 353 4.16 15.08 6.17
CA GLY A 353 4.70 15.16 7.54
C GLY A 353 4.22 14.10 8.52
N MET A 354 3.29 13.21 8.15
CA MET A 354 2.73 12.16 9.03
C MET A 354 2.18 10.99 8.20
N VAL A 355 3.06 10.08 7.79
CA VAL A 355 2.74 9.03 6.79
C VAL A 355 2.04 7.82 7.42
N SER A 356 2.36 7.47 8.67
CA SER A 356 1.69 6.38 9.38
C SER A 356 1.43 6.72 10.86
N ARG A 357 0.37 6.16 11.46
CA ARG A 357 0.13 6.23 12.91
C ARG A 357 1.08 5.25 13.61
N ARG A 358 1.70 5.63 14.73
CA ARG A 358 2.55 4.73 15.55
C ARG A 358 1.82 3.39 15.76
N GLU A 359 2.28 2.33 15.10
CA GLU A 359 1.71 0.98 15.27
C GLU A 359 2.05 0.41 16.65
N THR A 360 1.32 -0.62 17.06
CA THR A 360 1.54 -1.31 18.33
C THR A 360 2.91 -1.98 18.38
N GLY A 361 3.76 -1.59 19.33
CA GLY A 361 5.09 -2.16 19.57
C GLY A 361 5.71 -1.56 20.84
N PHE A 362 6.94 -1.95 21.18
CA PHE A 362 7.69 -1.33 22.28
C PHE A 362 8.27 0.02 21.84
N PRO A 363 7.75 1.17 22.31
CA PRO A 363 8.20 2.49 21.81
C PRO A 363 9.68 2.80 22.14
N GLN A 364 10.30 2.02 23.03
CA GLN A 364 11.64 2.22 23.56
C GLN A 364 12.48 0.93 23.56
N ASP A 365 12.23 -0.01 22.65
CA ASP A 365 13.08 -1.21 22.57
C ASP A 365 14.34 -0.92 21.76
N HIS A 366 15.25 -0.21 22.43
CA HIS A 366 16.58 0.13 21.93
C HIS A 366 17.40 -1.09 21.54
N TYR A 367 17.18 -2.24 22.19
CA TYR A 367 17.90 -3.48 21.86
C TYR A 367 17.46 -4.02 20.50
N GLY A 368 16.16 -4.12 20.26
CA GLY A 368 15.64 -4.57 18.97
C GLY A 368 15.93 -3.58 17.84
N ALA A 369 15.88 -2.27 18.12
CA ALA A 369 16.30 -1.24 17.17
C ALA A 369 17.80 -1.35 16.81
N HIS A 370 18.67 -1.60 17.81
CA HIS A 370 20.10 -1.81 17.58
C HIS A 370 20.40 -3.05 16.74
N ILE A 371 19.68 -4.15 16.98
CA ILE A 371 19.84 -5.39 16.19
C ILE A 371 19.36 -5.20 14.75
N THR A 372 18.26 -4.47 14.53
CA THR A 372 17.85 -4.07 13.18
C THR A 372 18.96 -3.27 12.51
N ALA A 373 19.57 -2.32 13.24
CA ALA A 373 20.65 -1.49 12.72
C ALA A 373 21.89 -2.26 12.29
N GLU A 374 22.38 -3.16 13.13
CA GLU A 374 23.52 -3.99 12.77
C GLU A 374 23.18 -4.95 11.61
N SER A 375 21.95 -5.48 11.56
CA SER A 375 21.50 -6.35 10.47
C SER A 375 21.42 -5.62 9.13
N ILE A 376 20.87 -4.40 9.08
CA ILE A 376 20.84 -3.58 7.87
C ILE A 376 22.28 -3.24 7.44
N LYS A 377 23.16 -2.93 8.39
CA LYS A 377 24.57 -2.68 8.08
C LYS A 377 25.29 -3.91 7.51
N GLU A 378 24.98 -5.10 8.01
CA GLU A 378 25.60 -6.36 7.55
C GLU A 378 25.01 -6.86 6.21
N HIS A 379 23.69 -6.79 6.05
CA HIS A 379 22.97 -7.44 4.94
C HIS A 379 22.35 -6.47 3.94
N GLY A 380 22.03 -5.24 4.37
CA GLY A 380 21.40 -4.20 3.57
C GLY A 380 22.12 -3.90 2.26
N PRO A 381 23.47 -3.75 2.21
CA PRO A 381 24.17 -3.48 0.96
C PRO A 381 23.91 -4.53 -0.13
N ARG A 382 23.89 -5.82 0.23
CA ARG A 382 23.67 -6.92 -0.72
C ARG A 382 22.22 -6.96 -1.23
N ILE A 383 21.26 -6.68 -0.35
CA ILE A 383 19.83 -6.67 -0.71
C ILE A 383 19.52 -5.47 -1.59
N ALA A 384 20.00 -4.29 -1.21
CA ALA A 384 19.82 -3.07 -1.99
C ALA A 384 20.53 -3.15 -3.36
N GLU A 385 21.71 -3.76 -3.43
CA GLU A 385 22.37 -4.03 -4.71
C GLU A 385 21.57 -5.01 -5.60
N ALA A 386 21.00 -6.08 -5.04
CA ALA A 386 20.14 -7.01 -5.77
C ALA A 386 18.84 -6.35 -6.26
N LEU A 387 18.24 -5.46 -5.46
CA LEU A 387 17.09 -4.65 -5.87
C LEU A 387 17.46 -3.64 -6.97
N ALA A 388 18.62 -3.00 -6.86
CA ALA A 388 19.10 -2.00 -7.83
C ALA A 388 19.40 -2.59 -9.22
N ARG A 389 19.69 -3.90 -9.31
CA ARG A 389 19.87 -4.61 -10.58
C ARG A 389 18.58 -5.16 -11.19
N GLU A 390 17.43 -4.93 -10.54
CA GLU A 390 16.14 -5.55 -10.90
C GLU A 390 16.22 -7.10 -10.94
N GLU A 391 17.25 -7.68 -10.30
CA GLU A 391 17.52 -9.12 -10.25
C GLU A 391 16.62 -9.85 -9.24
N LEU A 392 15.84 -9.11 -8.44
CA LEU A 392 14.82 -9.62 -7.53
C LEU A 392 13.46 -9.52 -8.23
N PRO A 393 12.92 -10.63 -8.77
CA PRO A 393 11.63 -10.59 -9.42
C PRO A 393 10.54 -10.12 -8.44
N ARG A 394 9.56 -9.34 -8.92
CA ARG A 394 8.46 -8.80 -8.08
C ARG A 394 7.77 -9.85 -7.23
N PHE A 395 7.59 -11.07 -7.75
CA PHE A 395 6.98 -12.17 -6.99
C PHE A 395 7.85 -12.63 -5.80
N LEU A 396 9.18 -12.51 -5.87
CA LEU A 396 10.09 -12.89 -4.79
C LEU A 396 10.07 -11.83 -3.68
N ALA A 397 9.98 -10.55 -4.03
CA ALA A 397 9.76 -9.47 -3.07
C ALA A 397 8.41 -9.64 -2.34
N ALA A 398 7.32 -9.87 -3.09
CA ALA A 398 6.00 -10.15 -2.53
C ALA A 398 6.00 -11.43 -1.65
N ALA A 399 6.68 -12.49 -2.09
CA ALA A 399 6.84 -13.71 -1.30
C ALA A 399 7.58 -13.47 0.03
N LEU A 400 8.65 -12.67 0.03
CA LEU A 400 9.40 -12.30 1.24
C LEU A 400 8.57 -11.42 2.18
N GLU A 401 7.81 -10.49 1.64
CA GLU A 401 6.90 -9.65 2.41
C GLU A 401 5.80 -10.49 3.06
N VAL A 402 5.13 -11.35 2.27
CA VAL A 402 4.12 -12.30 2.75
C VAL A 402 4.67 -13.19 3.84
N GLN A 403 5.90 -13.72 3.68
CA GLN A 403 6.57 -14.51 4.72
C GLN A 403 6.85 -13.69 5.99
N THR A 404 7.32 -12.45 5.84
CA THR A 404 7.65 -11.57 6.97
C THR A 404 6.40 -11.16 7.74
N ASN A 405 5.31 -10.82 7.03
CA ASN A 405 4.01 -10.51 7.61
C ASN A 405 3.39 -11.76 8.27
N ALA A 406 3.59 -12.94 7.68
CA ALA A 406 3.19 -14.20 8.32
C ALA A 406 3.99 -14.46 9.60
N ASP A 407 5.28 -14.14 9.62
CA ASP A 407 6.11 -14.30 10.82
C ASP A 407 5.91 -13.17 11.84
N HIS A 408 5.23 -12.08 11.48
CA HIS A 408 5.00 -10.92 12.35
C HIS A 408 4.38 -11.27 13.72
N PRO A 409 3.38 -12.17 13.85
CA PRO A 409 2.87 -12.61 15.16
C PRO A 409 3.90 -13.30 16.06
N PHE A 410 5.02 -13.77 15.50
CA PHE A 410 6.13 -14.40 16.22
C PHE A 410 7.34 -13.47 16.35
N SER A 411 7.24 -12.24 15.85
CA SER A 411 8.31 -11.25 15.91
C SER A 411 8.46 -10.67 17.32
N ARG A 412 9.58 -9.99 17.52
CA ARG A 412 9.86 -9.23 18.75
C ARG A 412 8.83 -8.11 18.97
N ASP A 413 8.33 -7.53 17.88
CA ASP A 413 7.28 -6.49 17.89
C ASP A 413 5.98 -6.98 18.55
N MET A 414 5.72 -8.29 18.44
CA MET A 414 4.52 -8.93 18.99
C MET A 414 4.80 -9.77 20.24
N ALA A 415 6.01 -9.70 20.83
CA ALA A 415 6.46 -10.60 21.90
C ALA A 415 5.61 -10.55 23.20
N LEU A 416 4.84 -9.47 23.42
CA LEU A 416 3.90 -9.36 24.55
C LEU A 416 2.55 -10.05 24.30
N ARG A 417 2.21 -10.34 23.04
CA ARG A 417 1.01 -11.09 22.70
C ARG A 417 1.37 -12.56 22.58
N LYS A 418 0.69 -13.42 23.34
CA LYS A 418 0.75 -14.86 23.09
C LYS A 418 0.17 -15.12 21.69
N PRO A 419 0.93 -15.70 20.73
CA PRO A 419 0.39 -16.03 19.42
C PRO A 419 -0.83 -16.94 19.61
N SER A 420 -1.92 -16.63 18.93
CA SER A 420 -3.11 -17.46 18.96
C SER A 420 -2.88 -18.74 18.14
N GLU A 421 -3.68 -19.77 18.39
CA GLU A 421 -3.63 -20.98 17.57
C GLU A 421 -4.02 -20.72 16.11
N ALA A 422 -4.81 -19.67 15.85
CA ALA A 422 -5.12 -19.20 14.50
C ALA A 422 -3.89 -18.63 13.80
N ASP A 423 -3.04 -17.88 14.49
CA ASP A 423 -1.77 -17.37 13.95
C ASP A 423 -0.82 -18.51 13.58
N ILE A 424 -0.74 -19.56 14.40
CA ILE A 424 0.10 -20.72 14.11
C ILE A 424 -0.41 -21.49 12.89
N ARG A 425 -1.73 -21.68 12.80
CA ARG A 425 -2.37 -22.45 11.71
C ARG A 425 -2.38 -21.71 10.38
N SER A 426 -2.36 -20.37 10.36
CA SER A 426 -2.33 -19.58 9.13
C SER A 426 -0.91 -19.46 8.56
N VAL A 427 0.11 -19.37 9.42
CA VAL A 427 1.48 -19.04 9.01
C VAL A 427 2.21 -20.21 8.36
N ILE A 428 2.02 -21.44 8.85
CA ILE A 428 2.70 -22.62 8.30
C ILE A 428 2.29 -22.89 6.84
N PRO A 429 0.99 -22.91 6.46
CA PRO A 429 0.59 -23.09 5.07
C PRO A 429 1.03 -21.95 4.15
N LEU A 430 1.04 -20.71 4.66
CA LEU A 430 1.47 -19.54 3.90
C LEU A 430 2.97 -19.64 3.59
N ALA A 431 3.77 -20.02 4.58
CA ALA A 431 5.21 -20.21 4.42
C ALA A 431 5.56 -21.36 3.47
N ASP A 432 4.86 -22.50 3.58
CA ASP A 432 5.03 -23.61 2.65
C ASP A 432 4.64 -23.20 1.22
N ARG A 433 3.61 -22.36 1.04
CA ARG A 433 3.17 -21.86 -0.27
C ARG A 433 4.14 -20.85 -0.87
N VAL A 434 4.71 -19.95 -0.06
CA VAL A 434 5.82 -19.06 -0.46
C VAL A 434 7.01 -19.88 -0.96
N VAL A 435 7.45 -20.90 -0.21
CA VAL A 435 8.55 -21.78 -0.61
C VAL A 435 8.23 -22.53 -1.92
N GLN A 436 6.99 -22.99 -2.11
CA GLN A 436 6.56 -23.65 -3.34
C GLN A 436 6.57 -22.70 -4.54
N HIS A 437 6.14 -21.44 -4.38
CA HIS A 437 6.18 -20.43 -5.45
C HIS A 437 7.62 -20.05 -5.83
N ILE A 438 8.49 -19.84 -4.84
CA ILE A 438 9.93 -19.62 -5.08
C ILE A 438 10.53 -20.82 -5.80
N ALA A 439 10.16 -22.04 -5.39
CA ALA A 439 10.67 -23.25 -6.00
C ALA A 439 10.22 -23.46 -7.44
N ALA A 440 8.95 -23.17 -7.73
CA ALA A 440 8.39 -23.21 -9.08
C ALA A 440 9.07 -22.21 -10.00
N HIS A 441 9.32 -20.98 -9.53
CA HIS A 441 10.01 -19.97 -10.34
C HIS A 441 11.47 -20.32 -10.61
N ALA A 442 12.20 -20.80 -9.60
CA ALA A 442 13.58 -21.22 -9.75
C ALA A 442 13.73 -22.55 -10.54
N ALA A 443 12.64 -23.06 -11.13
CA ALA A 443 12.57 -24.32 -11.86
C ALA A 443 13.13 -25.51 -11.06
N PHE A 444 12.99 -25.49 -9.72
CA PHE A 444 13.41 -26.63 -8.93
C PHE A 444 12.49 -27.83 -9.21
N PRO A 445 13.04 -29.03 -9.45
CA PRO A 445 12.22 -30.20 -9.71
C PRO A 445 11.37 -30.52 -8.46
N PRO A 446 10.08 -30.89 -8.63
CA PRO A 446 9.13 -31.10 -7.53
C PRO A 446 9.54 -32.18 -6.52
N ASN A 447 10.54 -33.01 -6.87
CA ASN A 447 11.06 -34.09 -6.04
C ASN A 447 12.28 -33.71 -5.19
N ARG A 448 12.75 -32.45 -5.23
CA ARG A 448 13.78 -31.96 -4.31
C ARG A 448 13.11 -31.12 -3.21
N PRO A 449 12.99 -31.61 -1.97
CA PRO A 449 12.44 -30.79 -0.89
C PRO A 449 13.38 -29.62 -0.63
N VAL A 450 12.95 -28.40 -0.97
CA VAL A 450 13.52 -27.17 -0.42
C VAL A 450 13.18 -27.20 1.07
N ARG A 451 14.17 -27.53 1.91
CA ARG A 451 13.97 -27.60 3.35
C ARG A 451 13.69 -26.19 3.87
N SER A 452 12.55 -25.98 4.52
CA SER A 452 12.36 -24.75 5.30
C SER A 452 13.46 -24.65 6.36
N PRO A 453 14.09 -23.48 6.57
CA PRO A 453 15.14 -23.30 7.57
C PRO A 453 14.71 -23.72 8.99
N ARG A 454 13.41 -23.58 9.31
CA ARG A 454 12.85 -23.98 10.62
C ARG A 454 12.76 -25.50 10.83
N ARG A 455 12.64 -26.34 9.78
CA ARG A 455 12.70 -27.81 9.96
C ARG A 455 14.10 -28.30 10.37
N ALA A 456 15.16 -27.54 10.09
CA ALA A 456 16.51 -27.84 10.57
C ALA A 456 16.73 -27.40 12.03
N LEU A 457 16.05 -26.35 12.49
CA LEU A 457 16.13 -25.87 13.88
C LEU A 457 15.24 -26.67 14.86
N ALA A 458 14.08 -27.17 14.42
CA ALA A 458 13.21 -28.00 15.25
C ALA A 458 13.79 -29.40 15.56
N ALA A 459 14.87 -29.81 14.90
CA ALA A 459 15.55 -31.09 15.10
C ALA A 459 16.78 -31.02 16.03
N ARG A 460 17.10 -29.86 16.61
CA ARG A 460 18.17 -29.74 17.61
C ARG A 460 17.57 -29.72 19.03
N PRO A 461 17.89 -30.68 19.91
CA PRO A 461 17.50 -30.58 21.30
C PRO A 461 18.20 -29.36 21.92
N VAL A 462 17.39 -28.49 22.55
CA VAL A 462 17.85 -27.36 23.36
C VAL A 462 18.61 -27.92 24.56
N ALA A 463 19.94 -28.01 24.44
CA ALA A 463 20.81 -28.28 25.57
C ALA A 463 20.96 -26.98 26.38
N ASN A 464 20.26 -26.92 27.51
CA ASN A 464 20.45 -25.94 28.58
C ASN A 464 21.95 -25.73 28.88
N ARG A 465 22.46 -24.53 28.58
CA ARG A 465 23.67 -23.97 29.23
C ARG A 465 23.30 -22.67 29.93
N CYS A 466 22.51 -22.79 31.00
CA CYS A 466 22.57 -21.83 32.10
C CYS A 466 23.61 -22.34 33.10
N ALA A 467 24.86 -21.91 32.94
CA ALA A 467 25.86 -22.03 34.00
C ALA A 467 25.49 -21.03 35.12
N THR A 468 24.75 -21.53 36.12
CA THR A 468 24.56 -20.80 37.38
C THR A 468 25.69 -21.18 38.32
N SER A 469 26.61 -20.24 38.55
CA SER A 469 27.48 -20.26 39.72
C SER A 469 26.61 -20.08 40.97
N ARG A 470 26.47 -21.12 41.80
CA ARG A 470 25.96 -21.02 43.17
C ARG A 470 27.10 -21.28 44.16
N PRO A 471 27.24 -20.48 45.23
CA PRO A 471 28.03 -20.87 46.38
C PRO A 471 27.18 -21.70 47.38
N ASN A 472 27.90 -22.58 48.07
CA ASN A 472 27.51 -23.50 49.14
C ASN A 472 26.60 -22.91 50.25
N VAL A 473 25.50 -23.60 50.58
CA VAL A 473 24.97 -23.76 51.95
C VAL A 473 24.23 -25.12 52.06
N PRO A 474 24.38 -25.92 53.14
CA PRO A 474 23.96 -27.32 53.17
C PRO A 474 22.53 -27.57 53.69
N ALA A 475 22.07 -28.76 53.33
CA ALA A 475 20.78 -29.40 53.54
C ALA A 475 20.13 -29.27 54.93
N ARG A 476 18.80 -29.13 54.94
CA ARG A 476 17.92 -29.68 55.99
C ARG A 476 16.69 -30.38 55.40
N HIS A 477 16.41 -31.53 56.00
CA HIS A 477 15.33 -32.48 55.76
C HIS A 477 13.92 -31.88 55.74
N TRP A 478 12.99 -32.44 54.95
CA TRP A 478 11.90 -33.30 55.45
C TRP A 478 11.03 -33.91 54.32
N ARG A 479 10.43 -35.06 54.64
CA ARG A 479 9.72 -36.02 53.78
C ARG A 479 8.29 -35.58 53.39
N PRO A 480 7.69 -36.23 52.36
CA PRO A 480 6.29 -36.05 51.97
C PRO A 480 5.36 -37.02 52.71
N GLU A 481 4.12 -36.59 53.00
CA GLU A 481 3.04 -37.48 53.41
C GLU A 481 1.86 -37.47 52.44
N ARG A 482 1.30 -38.68 52.33
CA ARG A 482 0.20 -39.23 51.56
C ARG A 482 -1.15 -38.58 51.94
N THR A 483 -2.00 -38.27 50.96
CA THR A 483 -3.18 -39.05 50.52
C THR A 483 -4.35 -39.08 51.53
N VAL A 484 -5.57 -38.72 51.10
CA VAL A 484 -6.79 -39.57 51.06
C VAL A 484 -8.09 -38.73 50.88
N ARG A 485 -8.86 -39.15 49.86
CA ARG A 485 -10.34 -39.21 49.63
C ARG A 485 -11.26 -38.17 50.29
N GLY A 486 -12.14 -37.56 49.51
CA GLY A 486 -13.55 -37.99 49.31
C GLY A 486 -14.45 -37.01 50.09
N THR A 487 -15.62 -36.52 49.70
CA THR A 487 -16.75 -37.04 48.93
C THR A 487 -17.76 -35.89 48.73
N GLU A 488 -18.45 -35.89 47.60
CA GLU A 488 -19.88 -35.57 47.37
C GLU A 488 -20.57 -34.24 47.80
N THR A 489 -21.21 -33.65 46.77
CA THR A 489 -22.51 -32.93 46.71
C THR A 489 -22.78 -31.67 47.55
N ARG A 490 -23.05 -30.55 46.87
CA ARG A 490 -24.42 -29.95 46.85
C ARG A 490 -24.60 -28.86 45.79
N VAL A 491 -25.71 -28.98 45.09
CA VAL A 491 -26.33 -27.97 44.21
C VAL A 491 -26.93 -26.86 45.07
N VAL A 492 -26.60 -25.59 44.78
CA VAL A 492 -27.43 -24.43 45.14
C VAL A 492 -27.41 -23.41 44.00
N ARG A 493 -28.56 -23.29 43.33
CA ARG A 493 -28.95 -22.16 42.47
C ARG A 493 -28.86 -20.85 43.26
N ARG A 494 -28.27 -19.80 42.68
CA ARG A 494 -28.61 -18.41 43.01
C ARG A 494 -28.95 -17.65 41.73
N GLN A 495 -30.10 -16.96 41.81
CA GLN A 495 -30.68 -16.07 40.80
C GLN A 495 -29.85 -14.79 40.61
N PRO A 496 -30.00 -14.10 39.46
CA PRO A 496 -29.38 -12.82 39.19
C PRO A 496 -30.12 -11.66 39.88
N VAL A 497 -29.37 -10.71 40.44
CA VAL A 497 -29.89 -9.43 40.94
C VAL A 497 -29.65 -8.37 39.87
N ALA A 498 -30.73 -7.64 39.54
CA ALA A 498 -30.80 -6.53 38.58
C ALA A 498 -30.26 -5.21 39.21
N PRO A 499 -30.10 -4.12 38.43
CA PRO A 499 -29.13 -3.06 38.67
C PRO A 499 -29.64 -1.94 39.58
N VAL A 500 -28.70 -1.20 40.17
CA VAL A 500 -28.97 0.07 40.87
C VAL A 500 -28.35 1.20 40.06
N ASP A 501 -29.23 2.07 39.55
CA ASP A 501 -28.95 3.44 39.15
C ASP A 501 -28.39 4.24 40.33
N SER A 502 -27.31 4.97 40.11
CA SER A 502 -27.11 6.24 40.82
C SER A 502 -26.32 7.22 39.96
N ALA A 503 -27.06 8.17 39.42
CA ALA A 503 -26.55 9.44 38.92
C ALA A 503 -26.13 10.36 40.08
N ARG A 504 -25.07 11.14 39.83
CA ARG A 504 -24.73 12.50 40.31
C ARG A 504 -23.28 12.61 40.79
N ARG A 505 -22.43 13.25 39.99
CA ARG A 505 -22.04 14.65 40.19
C ARG A 505 -21.60 15.26 38.86
#